data_AF-A0A1B6FLW1-F1
#
_entry.id   AF-A0A1B6FLW1-F1
#
_cell.length_a   1.000
_cell.length_b   1.000
_cell.length_c   1.000
_cell.angle_alpha   90.00
_cell.angle_beta   90.00
_cell.angle_gamma   90.00
#
_symmetry.space_group_name_H-M   'P 1'
#
loop_
_entity.id
_entity.type
_entity.pdbx_description
1 polymer ?
#
loop_
_entity_poly.entity_id
_entity_poly.type
_entity_poly.pdbx_seq_one_letter_code
_entity_poly.pdbx_strand_id
1 'polypeptide(L)'
;FEPIPHDHDFCERVVINVSGLRFETQLRTLNQFPDTLLGDPARRIRYFDPLRNEYFFDRNRPSFDAILYYYQSGGRLRRPVNVPLDVFSEEIKFYELGELATNKFREDEGFIKEEEKPLPTHEFQRKVWL
;
A
#
# COMPACT_ATOMS: atom_id res chain seq x y z
N PHE A 1 -22.15 -20.60 -30.70
CA PHE A 1 -21.33 -19.89 -29.72
C PHE A 1 -20.22 -20.82 -29.30
N GLU A 2 -18.99 -20.55 -29.74
CA GLU A 2 -17.83 -21.23 -29.19
C GLU A 2 -17.47 -20.53 -27.86
N PRO A 3 -17.27 -21.27 -26.76
CA PRO A 3 -16.81 -20.66 -25.52
C PRO A 3 -15.41 -20.11 -25.74
N ILE A 4 -15.23 -18.81 -25.49
CA ILE A 4 -13.90 -18.19 -25.46
C ILE A 4 -13.10 -18.95 -24.39
N PRO A 5 -11.92 -19.49 -24.71
CA PRO A 5 -11.03 -20.05 -23.71
C PRO A 5 -10.70 -18.97 -22.68
N HIS A 6 -11.36 -19.02 -21.53
CA HIS A 6 -11.04 -18.17 -20.41
C HIS A 6 -9.92 -18.86 -19.63
N ASP A 7 -8.77 -18.21 -19.59
CA ASP A 7 -7.67 -18.64 -18.75
C ASP A 7 -8.05 -18.38 -17.28
N HIS A 8 -8.61 -19.43 -16.66
CA HIS A 8 -9.11 -19.41 -15.28
C HIS A 8 -7.98 -19.28 -14.26
N ASP A 9 -6.73 -19.59 -14.62
CA ASP A 9 -5.58 -19.54 -13.71
C ASP A 9 -5.28 -18.09 -13.30
N PHE A 10 -5.59 -17.11 -14.17
CA PHE A 10 -5.46 -15.70 -13.82
C PHE A 10 -6.59 -15.16 -12.94
N CYS A 11 -7.64 -15.93 -12.68
CA CYS A 11 -8.86 -15.48 -12.00
C CYS A 11 -8.99 -15.99 -10.56
N GLU A 12 -7.93 -16.58 -9.99
CA GLU A 12 -7.92 -17.00 -8.58
C GLU A 12 -8.27 -15.81 -7.68
N ARG A 13 -9.33 -15.97 -6.87
CA ARG A 13 -9.81 -14.95 -5.94
C ARG A 13 -9.16 -15.15 -4.59
N VAL A 14 -8.85 -14.04 -3.94
CA VAL A 14 -8.32 -13.99 -2.59
C VAL A 14 -9.24 -13.15 -1.72
N VAL A 15 -9.49 -13.64 -0.50
CA VAL A 15 -10.26 -12.95 0.52
C VAL A 15 -9.30 -12.31 1.52
N ILE A 16 -9.51 -11.02 1.78
CA ILE A 16 -8.77 -10.24 2.78
C ILE A 16 -9.77 -9.71 3.79
N ASN A 17 -9.67 -10.17 5.02
CA ASN A 17 -10.50 -9.77 6.14
C ASN A 17 -9.76 -8.76 7.00
N VAL A 18 -10.26 -7.52 7.04
CA VAL A 18 -9.73 -6.44 7.88
C VAL A 18 -10.69 -6.20 9.03
N SER A 19 -10.33 -6.65 10.24
CA SER A 19 -11.13 -6.56 11.47
C SER A 19 -12.63 -6.85 11.26
N GLY A 20 -12.93 -7.93 10.52
CA GLY A 20 -14.27 -8.42 10.21
C GLY A 20 -14.88 -7.93 8.89
N LEU A 21 -14.29 -6.89 8.25
CA LEU A 21 -14.71 -6.43 6.93
C LEU A 21 -13.98 -7.23 5.85
N ARG A 22 -14.75 -7.97 5.04
CA ARG A 22 -14.20 -8.80 3.97
C ARG A 22 -14.10 -8.04 2.66
N PHE A 23 -12.92 -8.13 2.08
CA PHE A 23 -12.59 -7.67 0.74
C PHE A 23 -12.25 -8.87 -0.11
N GLU A 24 -12.58 -8.77 -1.39
CA GLU A 24 -12.25 -9.80 -2.36
C GLU A 24 -11.59 -9.16 -3.58
N THR A 25 -10.52 -9.79 -4.04
CA THR A 25 -9.81 -9.37 -5.25
C THR A 25 -9.23 -10.58 -5.95
N GLN A 26 -8.52 -10.38 -7.05
CA GLN A 26 -7.82 -11.44 -7.76
C GLN A 26 -6.36 -11.48 -7.36
N LEU A 27 -5.77 -12.67 -7.33
CA LEU A 27 -4.35 -12.83 -7.00
C LEU A 27 -3.47 -12.03 -7.97
N ARG A 28 -3.82 -11.99 -9.27
CA ARG A 28 -3.15 -11.15 -10.27
C ARG A 28 -3.15 -9.66 -9.94
N THR A 29 -4.17 -9.16 -9.23
CA THR A 29 -4.26 -7.76 -8.82
C THR A 29 -3.18 -7.44 -7.78
N LEU A 30 -2.98 -8.34 -6.82
CA LEU A 30 -1.93 -8.18 -5.81
C LEU A 30 -0.53 -8.32 -6.42
N ASN A 31 -0.37 -9.27 -7.34
CA ASN A 31 0.91 -9.54 -8.02
C ASN A 31 1.41 -8.38 -8.90
N GLN A 32 0.60 -7.35 -9.17
CA GLN A 32 1.06 -6.14 -9.86
C GLN A 32 2.16 -5.40 -9.08
N PHE A 33 2.19 -5.56 -7.76
CA PHE A 33 3.16 -4.91 -6.87
C PHE A 33 3.86 -5.95 -5.99
N PRO A 34 4.77 -6.77 -6.56
CA PRO A 34 5.33 -7.93 -5.87
C PRO A 34 6.18 -7.58 -4.65
N ASP A 35 6.69 -6.35 -4.55
CA ASP A 35 7.53 -5.89 -3.45
C ASP A 35 6.74 -5.44 -2.20
N THR A 36 5.40 -5.49 -2.27
CA THR A 36 4.49 -5.09 -1.18
C THR A 36 4.11 -6.28 -0.30
N LEU A 37 3.55 -6.01 0.90
CA LEU A 37 3.12 -7.07 1.81
C LEU A 37 2.12 -8.03 1.16
N LEU A 38 1.13 -7.50 0.45
CA LEU A 38 0.08 -8.30 -0.19
C LEU A 38 0.54 -8.91 -1.53
N GLY A 39 1.47 -8.28 -2.23
CA GLY A 39 2.03 -8.80 -3.47
C GLY A 39 3.02 -9.96 -3.25
N ASP A 40 3.77 -9.95 -2.15
CA ASP A 40 4.77 -10.97 -1.82
C ASP A 40 4.13 -12.17 -1.09
N PRO A 41 4.10 -13.38 -1.71
CA PRO A 41 3.57 -14.58 -1.06
C PRO A 41 4.25 -14.89 0.28
N ALA A 42 5.56 -14.65 0.40
CA ALA A 42 6.35 -14.96 1.60
C ALA A 42 6.05 -14.00 2.75
N ARG A 43 5.55 -12.78 2.46
CA ARG A 43 5.14 -11.81 3.49
C ARG A 43 3.70 -12.05 3.91
N ARG A 44 2.77 -12.17 2.96
CA ARG A 44 1.34 -12.34 3.29
C ARG A 44 1.00 -13.66 3.97
N ILE A 45 1.77 -14.73 3.75
CA ILE A 45 1.49 -16.06 4.33
C ILE A 45 1.37 -16.04 5.87
N ARG A 46 2.06 -15.10 6.53
CA ARG A 46 2.00 -14.91 7.99
C ARG A 46 0.62 -14.49 8.50
N TYR A 47 -0.24 -13.98 7.62
CA TYR A 47 -1.58 -13.50 7.92
C TYR A 47 -2.69 -14.44 7.43
N PHE A 48 -2.33 -15.58 6.84
CA PHE A 48 -3.30 -16.50 6.26
C PHE A 48 -3.97 -17.38 7.33
N ASP A 49 -5.30 -17.39 7.36
CA ASP A 49 -6.12 -18.31 8.16
C ASP A 49 -6.57 -19.50 7.28
N PRO A 50 -5.99 -20.70 7.46
CA PRO A 50 -6.32 -21.87 6.65
C PRO A 50 -7.72 -22.43 6.92
N LEU A 51 -8.34 -22.12 8.07
CA LEU A 51 -9.69 -22.59 8.40
C LEU A 51 -10.76 -21.81 7.64
N ARG A 52 -10.48 -20.54 7.33
CA ARG A 52 -11.41 -19.64 6.63
C ARG A 52 -11.00 -19.33 5.19
N ASN A 53 -9.79 -19.76 4.79
CA ASN A 53 -9.20 -19.48 3.49
C ASN A 53 -9.17 -17.96 3.19
N GLU A 54 -8.77 -17.16 4.18
CA GLU A 54 -8.69 -15.70 4.09
C GLU A 54 -7.40 -15.16 4.75
N TYR A 55 -6.92 -14.01 4.32
CA TYR A 55 -5.88 -13.27 5.04
C TYR A 55 -6.55 -12.38 6.08
N PHE A 56 -6.12 -12.44 7.34
CA PHE A 56 -6.69 -11.65 8.43
C PHE A 56 -5.73 -10.55 8.91
N PHE A 57 -6.25 -9.34 9.00
CA PHE A 57 -5.55 -8.16 9.50
C PHE A 57 -6.40 -7.49 10.58
N ASP A 58 -5.88 -7.38 11.80
CA ASP A 58 -6.51 -6.60 12.87
C ASP A 58 -6.10 -5.12 12.75
N ARG A 59 -6.67 -4.42 11.77
CA ARG A 59 -6.22 -3.09 11.30
C ARG A 59 -7.37 -2.15 10.93
N ASN A 60 -7.02 -0.92 10.53
CA ASN A 60 -7.98 0.14 10.24
C ASN A 60 -8.84 -0.19 9.01
N ARG A 61 -10.11 -0.53 9.26
CA ARG A 61 -11.08 -0.92 8.22
C ARG A 61 -11.26 0.15 7.13
N PRO A 62 -11.52 1.43 7.46
CA PRO A 62 -11.79 2.44 6.44
C PRO A 62 -10.60 2.73 5.51
N SER A 63 -9.37 2.49 5.97
CA SER A 63 -8.17 2.70 5.15
C SER A 63 -8.03 1.67 4.03
N PHE A 64 -8.51 0.44 4.25
CA PHE A 64 -8.21 -0.66 3.35
C PHE A 64 -8.86 -0.53 1.96
N ASP A 65 -9.98 0.20 1.85
CA ASP A 65 -10.58 0.53 0.54
C ASP A 65 -9.55 1.20 -0.39
N ALA A 66 -8.82 2.18 0.11
CA ALA A 66 -7.81 2.89 -0.66
C ALA A 66 -6.55 2.05 -0.90
N ILE A 67 -6.16 1.22 0.06
CA ILE A 67 -5.04 0.27 -0.10
C ILE A 67 -5.36 -0.73 -1.19
N LEU A 68 -6.56 -1.31 -1.20
CA LEU A 68 -6.96 -2.27 -2.24
C LEU A 68 -7.10 -1.59 -3.61
N TYR A 69 -7.67 -0.37 -3.63
CA TYR A 69 -7.79 0.41 -4.86
C TYR A 69 -6.44 0.76 -5.49
N TYR A 70 -5.38 0.93 -4.69
CA TYR A 70 -4.02 1.10 -5.21
C TYR A 70 -3.61 -0.03 -6.14
N TYR A 71 -3.86 -1.28 -5.77
CA TYR A 71 -3.60 -2.44 -6.64
C TYR A 71 -4.52 -2.47 -7.85
N GLN A 72 -5.82 -2.23 -7.65
CA GLN A 72 -6.82 -2.30 -8.72
C GLN A 72 -6.63 -1.23 -9.80
N SER A 73 -6.15 -0.05 -9.41
CA SER A 73 -5.95 1.09 -10.29
C SER A 73 -4.56 1.14 -10.94
N GLY A 74 -3.67 0.21 -10.59
CA GLY A 74 -2.27 0.23 -11.04
C GLY A 74 -1.47 1.39 -10.43
N GLY A 75 -1.78 1.78 -9.19
CA GLY A 75 -0.92 2.68 -8.39
C GLY A 75 -1.53 4.03 -8.00
N ARG A 76 -2.85 4.21 -8.07
CA ARG A 76 -3.50 5.42 -7.54
C ARG A 76 -3.74 5.26 -6.05
N LEU A 77 -3.07 6.10 -5.25
CA LEU A 77 -3.19 6.11 -3.80
C LEU A 77 -3.82 7.43 -3.35
N ARG A 78 -5.03 7.37 -2.78
CA ARG A 78 -5.76 8.54 -2.27
C ARG A 78 -6.33 8.20 -0.90
N ARG A 79 -6.06 9.04 0.09
CA ARG A 79 -6.57 8.84 1.44
C ARG A 79 -8.09 9.03 1.48
N PRO A 80 -8.84 8.12 2.14
CA PRO A 80 -10.26 8.35 2.40
C PRO A 80 -10.45 9.59 3.28
N VAL A 81 -11.41 10.45 2.94
CA VAL A 81 -11.63 11.74 3.62
C VAL A 81 -11.96 11.59 5.12
N ASN A 82 -12.51 10.45 5.50
CA ASN A 82 -12.87 10.08 6.87
C ASN A 82 -11.72 9.43 7.66
N VAL A 83 -10.53 9.29 7.06
CA VAL A 83 -9.36 8.70 7.71
C VAL A 83 -8.32 9.79 7.98
N PRO A 84 -7.85 9.94 9.24
CA PRO A 84 -6.75 10.85 9.58
C PRO A 84 -5.47 10.55 8.78
N LEU A 85 -4.68 11.59 8.51
CA LEU A 85 -3.48 11.49 7.69
C LEU A 85 -2.44 10.53 8.26
N ASP A 86 -2.18 10.64 9.55
CA ASP A 86 -1.24 9.82 10.31
C ASP A 86 -1.65 8.34 10.27
N VAL A 87 -2.93 8.05 10.52
CA VAL A 87 -3.48 6.69 10.42
C VAL A 87 -3.28 6.11 9.04
N PHE A 88 -3.62 6.85 7.98
CA PHE A 88 -3.44 6.33 6.62
C PHE A 88 -1.96 6.15 6.25
N SER A 89 -1.08 7.03 6.74
CA SER A 89 0.36 6.92 6.55
C SER A 89 0.94 5.66 7.22
N GLU A 90 0.43 5.31 8.40
CA GLU A 90 0.78 4.06 9.09
C GLU A 90 0.32 2.83 8.30
N GLU A 91 -0.88 2.86 7.69
CA GLU A 91 -1.36 1.78 6.84
C GLU A 91 -0.52 1.62 5.56
N ILE A 92 -0.17 2.72 4.89
CA ILE A 92 0.73 2.69 3.71
C ILE A 92 2.06 2.02 4.07
N LYS A 93 2.62 2.37 5.24
CA LYS A 93 3.86 1.79 5.76
C LYS A 93 3.68 0.31 6.10
N PHE A 94 2.59 -0.05 6.76
CA PHE A 94 2.30 -1.44 7.15
C PHE A 94 2.13 -2.36 5.94
N TYR A 95 1.38 -1.92 4.93
CA TYR A 95 1.19 -2.71 3.69
C TYR A 95 2.39 -2.64 2.75
N GLU A 96 3.45 -1.93 3.15
CA GLU A 96 4.73 -1.86 2.44
C GLU A 96 4.56 -1.41 0.99
N LEU A 97 3.73 -0.39 0.71
CA LEU A 97 3.45 0.09 -0.67
C LEU A 97 4.67 0.70 -1.39
N GLY A 98 5.82 0.76 -0.71
CA GLY A 98 7.07 1.25 -1.24
C GLY A 98 7.24 2.77 -1.17
N GLU A 99 8.48 3.21 -1.37
CA GLU A 99 8.84 4.63 -1.29
C GLU A 99 8.18 5.46 -2.38
N LEU A 100 8.03 4.92 -3.60
CA LEU A 100 7.40 5.63 -4.70
C LEU A 100 5.94 6.00 -4.39
N ALA A 101 5.17 5.05 -3.86
CA ALA A 101 3.79 5.31 -3.45
C ALA A 101 3.73 6.29 -2.27
N THR A 102 4.63 6.13 -1.30
CA THR A 102 4.72 7.00 -0.11
C THR A 102 5.07 8.44 -0.49
N ASN A 103 6.03 8.65 -1.38
CA ASN A 103 6.47 9.96 -1.83
C ASN A 103 5.37 10.67 -2.63
N LYS A 104 4.74 9.96 -3.57
CA LYS A 104 3.61 10.49 -4.33
C LYS A 104 2.44 10.88 -3.44
N PHE A 105 2.14 10.05 -2.43
CA PHE A 105 1.13 10.35 -1.43
C PHE A 105 1.45 11.63 -0.64
N ARG A 106 2.70 11.80 -0.20
CA ARG A 106 3.16 13.01 0.49
C ARG A 106 3.01 14.27 -0.38
N GLU A 107 3.42 14.19 -1.65
CA GLU A 107 3.27 15.29 -2.61
C GLU A 107 1.78 15.66 -2.81
N ASP A 108 0.92 14.65 -2.98
CA ASP A 108 -0.53 14.81 -3.15
C ASP A 108 -1.22 15.42 -1.91
N GLU A 109 -0.72 15.16 -0.70
CA GLU A 109 -1.21 15.74 0.57
C GLU A 109 -0.57 17.12 0.87
N GLY A 110 0.26 17.65 -0.02
CA GLY A 110 0.85 18.99 0.10
C GLY A 110 2.10 19.07 0.98
N PHE A 111 2.77 17.94 1.24
CA PHE A 111 4.07 17.96 1.91
C PHE A 111 5.15 18.46 0.96
N ILE A 112 5.67 19.66 1.24
CA ILE A 112 6.86 20.18 0.59
C ILE A 112 8.05 19.40 1.16
N LYS A 113 8.86 18.75 0.30
CA LYS A 113 10.20 18.30 0.72
C LYS A 113 10.94 19.54 1.19
N GLU A 114 11.30 19.61 2.48
CA GLU A 114 12.26 20.61 2.93
C GLU A 114 13.48 20.51 2.02
N GLU A 115 13.83 21.59 1.32
CA GLU A 115 15.11 21.65 0.64
C GLU A 115 16.17 21.43 1.71
N GLU A 116 16.94 20.34 1.60
CA GLU A 116 18.14 20.17 2.39
C GLU A 116 19.01 21.40 2.11
N LYS A 117 19.01 22.38 3.03
CA LYS A 117 19.92 23.51 2.93
C LYS A 117 21.32 22.91 3.00
N PRO A 118 22.08 22.87 1.89
CA PRO A 118 23.39 22.25 1.93
C PRO A 118 24.21 23.01 2.96
N LEU A 119 24.92 22.27 3.82
CA LEU A 119 25.84 22.90 4.76
C LEU A 119 26.77 23.83 3.98
N PRO A 120 27.01 25.07 4.44
CA PRO A 120 27.90 25.97 3.77
C PRO A 120 29.25 25.31 3.45
N THR A 121 29.76 25.54 2.24
CA THR A 121 30.99 24.89 1.76
C THR A 121 32.23 25.32 2.57
N HIS A 122 32.20 26.54 3.12
CA HIS A 122 33.30 27.09 3.91
C HIS A 122 33.20 26.74 5.39
N GLU A 123 34.33 26.36 5.98
CA GLU A 123 34.47 25.99 7.39
C GLU A 123 34.01 27.10 8.36
N PHE A 124 34.28 28.37 8.03
CA PHE A 124 33.82 29.51 8.83
C PHE A 124 32.29 29.66 8.80
N GLN A 125 31.67 29.43 7.64
CA GLN A 125 30.22 29.52 7.48
C GLN A 125 29.50 28.36 8.20
N ARG A 126 30.12 27.18 8.32
CA ARG A 126 29.60 26.07 9.13
C ARG A 126 29.57 26.37 10.62
N LYS A 127 30.55 27.10 11.15
CA LYS A 127 30.60 27.48 12.58
C LYS A 127 29.53 28.48 13.00
N VAL A 128 29.01 29.28 12.07
CA VAL A 128 27.93 30.25 12.30
C VAL A 128 26.54 29.63 12.09
N TRP A 129 26.48 28.45 11.45
CA TRP A 129 25.24 27.75 11.11
C TRP A 129 24.74 26.79 12.21
N LEU A 130 25.61 26.40 13.15
CA LEU A 130 25.30 25.67 14.38
C LEU A 130 24.94 26.65 15.51
#